data_AF-A0AAU0NUA3-F1
#
_entry.id   AF-A0AAU0NUA3-F1
#
_cell.length_a   1.000
_cell.length_b   1.000
_cell.length_c   1.000
_cell.angle_alpha   90.00
_cell.angle_beta   90.00
_cell.angle_gamma   90.00
#
_symmetry.space_group_name_H-M   'P 1'
#
loop_
_entity.id
_entity.type
_entity.pdbx_description
1 polymer ?
#
loop_
_entity_poly.entity_id
_entity_poly.type
_entity_poly.pdbx_seq_one_letter_code
_entity_poly.pdbx_strand_id
1 'polypeptide(L)'
;MGTSHETIITTHNFLHRQGLLVLKNDIEKNIINLSLLSSNIRNKFDSLLNTLLSKNEIFINHANDPDKYENFGVIEFKLGKGSNRYIKGIKIPFVPMYSLHFFDPHTASNYIDKIKTNQGIWFNANEMFIYHAINAVEHFDKIQSIDDEIIIELSRACHYIEDMNETHHASNKIAFIAYKRNMMKYLPNKFKSLVSNHKGFEFYACDIKEKYAISSAKDFCNINIFENDEKSYWNKYDFYNKYRYDLKNNIGKIGFRLFCSAISAHSCCFAKGMDDYNMKKNRNISNLTGVNFYANNPNGWERWQWALSDNKDDWEKNQEQTLKMAQIQVAIFIYNFILFLSDPNTPGL
;
A
#
# COMPACT_ATOMS: atom_id res chain seq x y z
N MET A 1 16.20 -0.45 38.58
CA MET A 1 16.44 0.11 37.24
C MET A 1 15.86 -0.86 36.24
N GLY A 2 14.61 -0.65 35.83
CA GLY A 2 13.95 -1.51 34.86
C GLY A 2 14.43 -1.12 33.46
N THR A 3 15.11 -2.05 32.79
CA THR A 3 15.34 -1.98 31.35
C THR A 3 13.97 -1.93 30.67
N SER A 4 13.62 -0.81 30.05
CA SER A 4 12.49 -0.75 29.13
C SER A 4 12.68 -1.87 28.12
N HIS A 5 11.77 -2.82 28.06
CA HIS A 5 11.70 -3.73 26.93
C HIS A 5 11.50 -2.85 25.69
N GLU A 6 12.57 -2.67 24.91
CA GLU A 6 12.49 -2.11 23.57
C GLU A 6 11.52 -3.01 22.81
N THR A 7 10.31 -2.51 22.60
CA THR A 7 9.31 -3.16 21.76
C THR A 7 9.97 -3.36 20.40
N ILE A 8 10.14 -4.61 19.96
CA ILE A 8 10.65 -4.90 18.62
C ILE A 8 9.69 -4.21 17.64
N ILE A 9 10.16 -3.13 17.03
CA ILE A 9 9.40 -2.38 16.02
C ILE A 9 9.34 -3.27 14.78
N THR A 10 8.14 -3.74 14.42
CA THR A 10 7.96 -4.52 13.19
C THR A 10 8.18 -3.65 11.96
N THR A 11 8.29 -4.27 10.78
CA THR A 11 8.39 -3.54 9.51
C THR A 11 7.20 -2.60 9.31
N HIS A 12 5.96 -3.04 9.58
CA HIS A 12 4.77 -2.18 9.50
C HIS A 12 4.82 -1.00 10.47
N ASN A 13 5.19 -1.21 11.75
CA ASN A 13 5.33 -0.11 12.71
C ASN A 13 6.34 0.95 12.21
N PHE A 14 7.44 0.49 11.63
CA PHE A 14 8.46 1.36 11.05
C PHE A 14 7.92 2.13 9.85
N LEU A 15 7.27 1.46 8.88
CA LEU A 15 6.73 2.07 7.67
C LEU A 15 5.66 3.13 7.98
N HIS A 16 4.76 2.86 8.93
CA HIS A 16 3.78 3.83 9.43
C HIS A 16 4.47 5.09 9.99
N ARG A 17 5.45 4.89 10.89
CA ARG A 17 6.20 6.00 11.51
C ARG A 17 6.92 6.83 10.45
N GLN A 18 7.64 6.18 9.55
CA GLN A 18 8.41 6.86 8.52
C GLN A 18 7.51 7.57 7.50
N GLY A 19 6.38 6.98 7.11
CA GLY A 19 5.42 7.64 6.21
C GLY A 19 4.88 8.95 6.79
N LEU A 20 4.58 9.00 8.09
CA LEU A 20 4.20 10.26 8.76
C LEU A 20 5.34 11.28 8.78
N LEU A 21 6.58 10.83 9.00
CA LEU A 21 7.77 11.69 8.99
C LEU A 21 8.03 12.27 7.59
N VAL A 22 7.94 11.45 6.54
CA VAL A 22 8.05 11.90 5.14
C VAL A 22 7.01 12.96 4.83
N LEU A 23 5.73 12.71 5.17
CA LEU A 23 4.65 13.68 4.94
C LEU A 23 4.92 15.00 5.66
N LYS A 24 5.27 14.94 6.95
CA LYS A 24 5.55 16.13 7.76
C LYS A 24 6.70 16.95 7.14
N ASN A 25 7.80 16.30 6.82
CA ASN A 25 8.97 16.95 6.25
C ASN A 25 8.68 17.56 4.87
N ASP A 26 7.90 16.87 4.02
CA ASP A 26 7.58 17.35 2.67
C ASP A 26 6.64 18.56 2.71
N ILE A 27 5.78 18.67 3.73
CA ILE A 27 4.98 19.87 3.98
C ILE A 27 5.89 21.01 4.48
N GLU A 28 6.74 20.77 5.48
CA GLU A 28 7.64 21.78 6.05
C GLU A 28 8.63 22.33 5.01
N LYS A 29 9.12 21.47 4.11
CA LYS A 29 10.03 21.84 3.00
C LYS A 29 9.30 22.45 1.80
N ASN A 30 7.97 22.61 1.84
CA ASN A 30 7.14 23.06 0.71
C ASN A 30 7.32 22.22 -0.57
N ILE A 31 7.60 20.93 -0.43
CA ILE A 31 7.62 19.98 -1.56
C ILE A 31 6.19 19.76 -2.05
N ILE A 32 5.23 19.71 -1.12
CA ILE A 32 3.80 19.70 -1.44
C ILE A 32 3.33 21.13 -1.65
N ASN A 33 2.89 21.46 -2.87
CA ASN A 33 2.34 22.78 -3.14
C ASN A 33 0.89 22.94 -2.63
N LEU A 34 0.74 23.45 -1.41
CA LEU A 34 -0.56 23.78 -0.81
C LEU A 34 -1.07 25.17 -1.21
N SER A 35 -0.33 25.96 -2.00
CA SER A 35 -0.73 27.32 -2.37
C SER A 35 -1.98 27.36 -3.27
N LEU A 36 -2.35 26.21 -3.84
CA LEU A 36 -3.53 26.07 -4.69
C LEU A 36 -4.82 25.91 -3.87
N LEU A 37 -4.72 25.66 -2.56
CA LEU A 37 -5.88 25.54 -1.68
C LEU A 37 -6.35 26.93 -1.23
N SER A 38 -7.66 27.14 -1.18
CA SER A 38 -8.22 28.34 -0.53
C SER A 38 -7.84 28.38 0.94
N SER A 39 -7.77 29.56 1.55
CA SER A 39 -7.41 29.71 2.97
C SER A 39 -8.29 28.88 3.90
N ASN A 40 -9.59 28.77 3.61
CA ASN A 40 -10.51 27.97 4.41
C ASN A 40 -10.20 26.47 4.33
N ILE A 41 -9.94 25.96 3.11
CA ILE A 41 -9.58 24.54 2.91
C ILE A 41 -8.24 24.24 3.56
N ARG A 42 -7.26 25.14 3.40
CA ARG A 42 -5.94 24.99 4.01
C ARG A 42 -5.99 24.97 5.53
N ASN A 43 -6.74 25.88 6.15
CA ASN A 43 -6.89 25.89 7.62
C ASN A 43 -7.53 24.60 8.14
N LYS A 44 -8.53 24.06 7.42
CA LYS A 44 -9.14 22.78 7.77
C LYS A 44 -8.16 21.62 7.59
N PHE A 45 -7.41 21.60 6.49
CA PHE A 45 -6.35 20.62 6.23
C PHE A 45 -5.30 20.62 7.34
N ASP A 46 -4.77 21.79 7.69
CA ASP A 46 -3.75 21.93 8.74
C ASP A 46 -4.29 21.47 10.11
N SER A 47 -5.52 21.82 10.45
CA SER A 47 -6.18 21.39 11.70
C SER A 47 -6.36 19.87 11.79
N LEU A 48 -6.85 19.25 10.72
CA LEU A 48 -7.06 17.80 10.64
C LEU A 48 -5.73 17.05 10.67
N LEU A 49 -4.74 17.50 9.89
CA LEU A 49 -3.41 16.90 9.87
C LEU A 49 -2.75 16.96 11.26
N ASN A 50 -2.82 18.10 11.94
CA ASN A 50 -2.26 18.26 13.29
C ASN A 50 -2.94 17.32 14.31
N THR A 51 -4.25 17.09 14.15
CA THR A 51 -4.99 16.15 15.01
C THR A 51 -4.58 14.70 14.74
N LEU A 52 -4.36 14.33 13.48
CA LEU A 52 -3.84 13.01 13.13
C LEU A 52 -2.41 12.81 13.68
N LEU A 53 -1.53 13.80 13.47
CA LEU A 53 -0.14 13.72 13.92
C LEU A 53 -0.01 13.66 15.45
N SER A 54 -0.92 14.27 16.21
CA SER A 54 -0.94 14.14 17.68
C SER A 54 -1.40 12.76 18.17
N LYS A 55 -2.00 11.95 17.29
CA LYS A 55 -2.42 10.57 17.53
C LYS A 55 -1.51 9.53 16.87
N ASN A 56 -0.28 9.92 16.51
CA ASN A 56 0.67 9.05 15.80
C ASN A 56 0.97 7.72 16.53
N GLU A 57 1.00 7.69 17.86
CA GLU A 57 1.24 6.47 18.62
C GLU A 57 0.11 5.46 18.42
N ILE A 58 -1.15 5.91 18.34
CA ILE A 58 -2.29 5.02 18.03
C ILE A 58 -2.13 4.49 16.61
N PHE A 59 -1.83 5.37 15.65
CA PHE A 59 -1.62 4.99 14.25
C PHE A 59 -0.51 3.94 14.11
N ILE A 60 0.60 4.09 14.83
CA ILE A 60 1.74 3.16 14.79
C ILE A 60 1.41 1.86 15.51
N ASN A 61 0.77 1.89 16.70
CA ASN A 61 0.51 0.70 17.50
C ASN A 61 -0.46 -0.29 16.84
N HIS A 62 -1.37 0.22 16.01
CA HIS A 62 -2.35 -0.58 15.26
C HIS A 62 -1.84 -1.09 13.89
N ALA A 63 -0.59 -0.79 13.52
CA ALA A 63 -0.02 -1.15 12.21
C ALA A 63 0.01 -2.66 11.91
N ASN A 64 -0.07 -3.51 12.93
CA ASN A 64 -0.08 -4.98 12.80
C ASN A 64 -1.44 -5.58 13.20
N ASP A 65 -2.49 -4.76 13.36
CA ASP A 65 -3.83 -5.25 13.68
C ASP A 65 -4.32 -6.30 12.66
N PRO A 66 -4.21 -6.07 11.33
CA PRO A 66 -4.63 -7.06 10.35
C PRO A 66 -3.99 -8.43 10.57
N ASP A 67 -2.66 -8.49 10.70
CA ASP A 67 -1.95 -9.76 10.96
C ASP A 67 -2.40 -10.46 12.26
N LYS A 68 -2.68 -9.69 13.31
CA LYS A 68 -3.08 -10.25 14.62
C LYS A 68 -4.48 -10.83 14.59
N TYR A 69 -5.42 -10.16 13.94
CA TYR A 69 -6.85 -10.48 14.03
C TYR A 69 -7.36 -11.31 12.85
N GLU A 70 -6.60 -11.44 11.76
CA GLU A 70 -6.97 -12.22 10.58
C GLU A 70 -6.39 -13.64 10.59
N ASN A 71 -5.63 -13.98 11.63
CA ASN A 71 -5.15 -15.32 11.90
C ASN A 71 -6.30 -16.31 12.13
N PHE A 72 -6.61 -17.11 11.11
CA PHE A 72 -7.52 -18.26 11.18
C PHE A 72 -8.90 -17.92 11.77
N GLY A 73 -9.58 -16.92 11.18
CA GLY A 73 -10.88 -16.48 11.64
C GLY A 73 -11.92 -16.32 10.53
N VAL A 74 -13.18 -16.43 10.91
CA VAL A 74 -14.30 -15.94 10.12
C VAL A 74 -14.29 -14.43 10.21
N ILE A 75 -13.89 -13.75 9.15
CA ILE A 75 -14.02 -12.29 9.07
C ILE A 75 -15.45 -11.97 8.64
N GLU A 76 -16.14 -11.17 9.45
CA GLU A 76 -17.49 -10.73 9.16
C GLU A 76 -17.44 -9.42 8.35
N PHE A 77 -17.56 -9.53 7.04
CA PHE A 77 -17.61 -8.35 6.18
C PHE A 77 -19.03 -7.75 6.12
N LYS A 78 -19.08 -6.42 6.18
CA LYS A 78 -20.22 -5.63 5.68
C LYS A 78 -19.85 -5.09 4.31
N LEU A 79 -20.12 -5.88 3.26
CA LEU A 79 -19.91 -5.44 1.88
C LEU A 79 -21.02 -4.47 1.48
N GLY A 80 -20.67 -3.22 1.24
CA GLY A 80 -21.52 -2.24 0.57
C GLY A 80 -21.52 -2.49 -0.93
N LYS A 81 -22.60 -3.08 -1.47
CA LYS A 81 -22.85 -3.06 -2.92
C LYS A 81 -23.59 -1.78 -3.27
N GLY A 82 -23.28 -1.20 -4.43
CA GLY A 82 -23.93 0.02 -4.93
C GLY A 82 -25.46 0.00 -4.76
N SER A 83 -25.99 1.14 -4.33
CA SER A 83 -27.41 1.46 -4.07
C SER A 83 -28.17 0.52 -3.12
N ASN A 84 -28.26 0.93 -1.85
CA ASN A 84 -29.34 0.59 -0.90
C ASN A 84 -29.56 -0.88 -0.48
N ARG A 85 -28.55 -1.75 -0.45
CA ARG A 85 -28.68 -3.04 0.25
C ARG A 85 -27.52 -3.31 1.21
N TYR A 86 -27.83 -3.28 2.50
CA TYR A 86 -26.98 -3.77 3.58
C TYR A 86 -26.95 -5.30 3.55
N ILE A 87 -25.79 -5.91 3.29
CA ILE A 87 -25.61 -7.34 3.56
C ILE A 87 -24.98 -7.46 4.95
N LYS A 88 -25.80 -7.90 5.91
CA LYS A 88 -25.33 -8.22 7.27
C LYS A 88 -24.56 -9.54 7.22
N GLY A 89 -23.27 -9.47 7.50
CA GLY A 89 -22.48 -10.59 7.99
C GLY A 89 -22.16 -11.70 7.00
N ILE A 90 -21.35 -11.41 5.98
CA ILE A 90 -20.70 -12.49 5.22
C ILE A 90 -19.61 -13.07 6.11
N LYS A 91 -19.92 -14.23 6.70
CA LYS A 91 -18.93 -15.10 7.33
C LYS A 91 -18.15 -15.80 6.23
N ILE A 92 -16.89 -15.41 5.99
CA ILE A 92 -16.02 -16.22 5.13
C ILE A 92 -15.56 -17.42 5.95
N PRO A 93 -15.98 -18.65 5.61
CA PRO A 93 -15.77 -19.81 6.48
C PRO A 93 -14.30 -20.25 6.61
N PHE A 94 -13.38 -19.60 5.91
CA PHE A 94 -11.95 -19.81 6.00
C PHE A 94 -11.29 -18.68 5.21
N VAL A 95 -10.41 -17.89 5.83
CA VAL A 95 -9.45 -17.04 5.08
C VAL A 95 -8.18 -17.89 5.01
N PRO A 96 -7.93 -18.62 3.90
CA PRO A 96 -6.73 -19.44 3.81
C PRO A 96 -5.50 -18.54 3.93
N MET A 97 -4.66 -18.79 4.93
CA MET A 97 -3.26 -18.32 4.99
C MET A 97 -3.04 -16.82 4.67
N TYR A 98 -3.81 -15.91 5.29
CA TYR A 98 -3.67 -14.45 5.09
C TYR A 98 -3.92 -13.98 3.65
N SER A 99 -4.81 -14.63 2.92
CA SER A 99 -5.09 -14.27 1.52
C SER A 99 -5.57 -12.83 1.29
N LEU A 100 -6.05 -12.16 2.33
CA LEU A 100 -6.44 -10.75 2.30
C LEU A 100 -5.24 -9.81 2.12
N HIS A 101 -4.03 -10.25 2.38
CA HIS A 101 -2.80 -9.44 2.26
C HIS A 101 -2.20 -9.49 0.85
N PHE A 102 -2.84 -10.18 -0.09
CA PHE A 102 -2.30 -10.40 -1.43
C PHE A 102 -3.19 -9.75 -2.48
N PHE A 103 -2.58 -9.12 -3.47
CA PHE A 103 -3.28 -8.55 -4.62
C PHE A 103 -2.36 -8.51 -5.84
N ASP A 104 -2.73 -9.20 -6.92
CA ASP A 104 -2.06 -9.11 -8.21
C ASP A 104 -2.87 -8.21 -9.14
N PRO A 105 -2.33 -7.06 -9.58
CA PRO A 105 -3.05 -6.11 -10.43
C PRO A 105 -3.36 -6.67 -11.82
N HIS A 106 -2.66 -7.72 -12.29
CA HIS A 106 -2.96 -8.35 -13.58
C HIS A 106 -4.22 -9.19 -13.54
N THR A 107 -4.44 -9.92 -12.45
CA THR A 107 -5.61 -10.79 -12.27
C THR A 107 -6.70 -10.09 -11.46
N ALA A 108 -6.42 -8.90 -10.93
CA ALA A 108 -7.27 -8.16 -9.99
C ALA A 108 -7.73 -9.05 -8.82
N SER A 109 -6.83 -9.89 -8.30
CA SER A 109 -7.18 -10.93 -7.33
C SER A 109 -6.01 -11.35 -6.44
N ASN A 110 -6.31 -12.03 -5.34
CA ASN A 110 -5.33 -12.78 -4.57
C ASN A 110 -5.03 -14.18 -5.18
N TYR A 111 -4.17 -14.96 -4.52
CA TYR A 111 -3.73 -16.29 -4.99
C TYR A 111 -4.81 -17.38 -4.92
N ILE A 112 -5.90 -17.18 -4.17
CA ILE A 112 -7.00 -18.15 -4.06
C ILE A 112 -7.78 -18.24 -5.37
N ASP A 113 -7.87 -17.15 -6.14
CA ASP A 113 -8.55 -17.15 -7.44
C ASP A 113 -7.96 -18.22 -8.39
N LYS A 114 -6.63 -18.42 -8.33
CA LYS A 114 -5.91 -19.47 -9.07
C LYS A 114 -6.18 -20.89 -8.54
N ILE A 115 -6.74 -21.02 -7.34
CA ILE A 115 -6.99 -22.28 -6.64
C ILE A 115 -8.47 -22.68 -6.75
N LYS A 116 -9.41 -21.83 -6.30
CA LYS A 116 -10.87 -22.04 -6.33
C LYS A 116 -11.63 -20.71 -6.17
N THR A 117 -12.57 -20.42 -7.07
CA THR A 117 -13.64 -19.39 -6.98
C THR A 117 -13.22 -17.91 -7.07
N ASN A 118 -14.14 -17.05 -7.55
CA ASN A 118 -14.02 -15.58 -7.59
C ASN A 118 -13.79 -14.91 -6.22
N GLN A 119 -13.65 -15.67 -5.12
CA GLN A 119 -13.37 -15.13 -3.78
C GLN A 119 -12.09 -14.30 -3.75
N GLY A 120 -11.07 -14.68 -4.53
CA GLY A 120 -9.82 -13.90 -4.60
C GLY A 120 -9.98 -12.50 -5.19
N ILE A 121 -11.06 -12.25 -5.94
CA ILE A 121 -11.39 -10.93 -6.51
C ILE A 121 -12.02 -10.03 -5.44
N TRP A 122 -12.83 -10.60 -4.53
CA TRP A 122 -13.59 -9.83 -3.54
C TRP A 122 -12.88 -9.65 -2.20
N PHE A 123 -11.87 -10.48 -1.92
CA PHE A 123 -11.22 -10.58 -0.62
C PHE A 123 -9.71 -10.53 -0.80
N ASN A 124 -9.16 -9.35 -1.08
CA ASN A 124 -7.74 -9.12 -1.37
C ASN A 124 -7.28 -7.78 -0.77
N ALA A 125 -5.98 -7.50 -0.85
CA ALA A 125 -5.38 -6.34 -0.18
C ALA A 125 -5.94 -5.01 -0.68
N ASN A 126 -6.27 -4.92 -1.97
CA ASN A 126 -6.89 -3.72 -2.53
C ASN A 126 -8.28 -3.46 -1.94
N GLU A 127 -9.13 -4.49 -1.88
CA GLU A 127 -10.47 -4.36 -1.30
C GLU A 127 -10.42 -4.05 0.20
N MET A 128 -9.47 -4.64 0.93
CA MET A 128 -9.28 -4.36 2.35
C MET A 128 -8.77 -2.94 2.62
N PHE A 129 -7.81 -2.48 1.83
CA PHE A 129 -7.36 -1.10 1.87
C PHE A 129 -8.52 -0.13 1.64
N ILE A 130 -9.30 -0.33 0.57
CA ILE A 130 -10.46 0.52 0.25
C ILE A 130 -11.51 0.45 1.37
N TYR A 131 -11.77 -0.74 1.92
CA TYR A 131 -12.74 -0.95 2.99
C TYR A 131 -12.41 -0.09 4.21
N HIS A 132 -11.18 -0.20 4.73
CA HIS A 132 -10.74 0.56 5.89
C HIS A 132 -10.67 2.07 5.61
N ALA A 133 -10.18 2.47 4.44
CA ALA A 133 -10.15 3.88 4.04
C ALA A 133 -11.57 4.50 4.00
N ILE A 134 -12.56 3.76 3.49
CA ILE A 134 -13.95 4.23 3.42
C ILE A 134 -14.64 4.20 4.79
N ASN A 135 -14.36 3.21 5.64
CA ASN A 135 -14.87 3.23 7.01
C ASN A 135 -14.39 4.48 7.77
N ALA A 136 -13.11 4.84 7.63
CA ALA A 136 -12.57 6.06 8.25
C ALA A 136 -13.30 7.32 7.76
N VAL A 137 -13.54 7.43 6.44
CA VAL A 137 -14.35 8.51 5.86
C VAL A 137 -15.78 8.52 6.40
N GLU A 138 -16.45 7.38 6.41
CA GLU A 138 -17.84 7.26 6.88
C GLU A 138 -18.00 7.53 8.37
N HIS A 139 -16.97 7.24 9.16
CA HIS A 139 -16.93 7.62 10.57
C HIS A 139 -16.78 9.13 10.72
N PHE A 140 -15.83 9.74 9.99
CA PHE A 140 -15.64 11.19 9.99
C PHE A 140 -16.92 11.92 9.57
N ASP A 141 -17.65 11.43 8.56
CA ASP A 141 -18.92 12.04 8.13
C ASP A 141 -19.95 12.15 9.27
N LYS A 142 -19.92 11.23 10.24
CA LYS A 142 -20.85 11.20 11.37
C LYS A 142 -20.43 12.14 12.49
N ILE A 143 -19.13 12.21 12.81
CA ILE A 143 -18.63 12.91 14.01
C ILE A 143 -17.89 14.23 13.69
N GLN A 144 -17.57 14.47 12.42
CA GLN A 144 -16.91 15.67 11.90
C GLN A 144 -15.60 16.04 12.61
N SER A 145 -14.89 15.03 13.14
CA SER A 145 -13.63 15.16 13.86
C SER A 145 -12.81 13.88 13.72
N ILE A 146 -11.49 13.95 13.92
CA ILE A 146 -10.61 12.78 13.91
C ILE A 146 -10.52 12.23 15.34
N ASP A 147 -11.10 11.07 15.57
CA ASP A 147 -11.02 10.29 16.81
C ASP A 147 -10.15 9.04 16.64
N ASP A 148 -10.05 8.23 17.70
CA ASP A 148 -9.18 7.05 17.71
C ASP A 148 -9.67 5.98 16.71
N GLU A 149 -10.98 5.85 16.49
CA GLU A 149 -11.53 4.89 15.53
C GLU A 149 -11.11 5.21 14.09
N ILE A 150 -11.12 6.49 13.69
CA ILE A 150 -10.59 6.93 12.39
C ILE A 150 -9.11 6.58 12.26
N ILE A 151 -8.31 6.81 13.31
CA ILE A 151 -6.87 6.54 13.28
C ILE A 151 -6.59 5.03 13.15
N ILE A 152 -7.36 4.19 13.83
CA ILE A 152 -7.24 2.73 13.75
C ILE A 152 -7.58 2.24 12.34
N GLU A 153 -8.66 2.73 11.74
CA GLU A 153 -9.02 2.36 10.37
C GLU A 153 -7.99 2.86 9.34
N LEU A 154 -7.42 4.05 9.52
CA LEU A 154 -6.31 4.53 8.68
C LEU A 154 -5.06 3.66 8.80
N SER A 155 -4.73 3.22 10.02
CA SER A 155 -3.60 2.32 10.28
C SER A 155 -3.79 1.00 9.55
N ARG A 156 -4.97 0.38 9.67
CA ARG A 156 -5.32 -0.85 8.93
C ARG A 156 -5.28 -0.65 7.42
N ALA A 157 -5.76 0.48 6.91
CA ALA A 157 -5.64 0.82 5.50
C ALA A 157 -4.17 0.89 5.03
N CYS A 158 -3.30 1.54 5.82
CA CYS A 158 -1.88 1.66 5.50
C CYS A 158 -1.17 0.30 5.50
N HIS A 159 -1.50 -0.58 6.44
CA HIS A 159 -0.97 -1.94 6.48
C HIS A 159 -1.15 -2.65 5.11
N TYR A 160 -2.34 -2.62 4.53
CA TYR A 160 -2.58 -3.26 3.24
C TYR A 160 -1.89 -2.56 2.06
N ILE A 161 -1.69 -1.23 2.10
CA ILE A 161 -0.83 -0.55 1.11
C ILE A 161 0.61 -1.04 1.23
N GLU A 162 1.12 -1.22 2.45
CA GLU A 162 2.47 -1.69 2.72
C GLU A 162 2.65 -3.11 2.18
N ASP A 163 1.70 -4.00 2.43
CA ASP A 163 1.68 -5.35 1.84
C ASP A 163 1.72 -5.28 0.31
N MET A 164 0.90 -4.42 -0.30
CA MET A 164 0.87 -4.24 -1.75
C MET A 164 2.18 -3.68 -2.33
N ASN A 165 3.06 -3.08 -1.51
CA ASN A 165 4.42 -2.70 -1.89
C ASN A 165 5.44 -3.83 -1.69
N GLU A 166 5.07 -4.92 -1.00
CA GLU A 166 5.89 -6.10 -0.93
C GLU A 166 5.71 -6.98 -2.17
N THR A 167 6.82 -7.35 -2.80
CA THR A 167 6.83 -8.16 -4.01
C THR A 167 6.08 -9.48 -3.86
N HIS A 168 6.19 -10.16 -2.71
CA HIS A 168 5.53 -11.47 -2.49
C HIS A 168 4.00 -11.35 -2.53
N HIS A 169 3.48 -10.36 -1.81
CA HIS A 169 2.07 -10.02 -1.75
C HIS A 169 1.53 -9.58 -3.11
N ALA A 170 2.25 -8.68 -3.81
CA ALA A 170 1.91 -8.21 -5.16
C ALA A 170 1.97 -9.32 -6.23
N SER A 171 2.79 -10.35 -6.01
CA SER A 171 3.00 -11.45 -6.96
C SER A 171 2.18 -12.70 -6.64
N ASN A 172 1.31 -12.65 -5.63
CA ASN A 172 0.52 -13.81 -5.18
C ASN A 172 1.41 -15.00 -4.79
N LYS A 173 2.54 -14.74 -4.13
CA LYS A 173 3.54 -15.73 -3.69
C LYS A 173 3.45 -15.93 -2.18
N ILE A 174 2.78 -17.00 -1.77
CA ILE A 174 2.57 -17.33 -0.37
C ILE A 174 3.87 -17.73 0.34
N ALA A 175 3.97 -17.28 1.58
CA ALA A 175 4.96 -17.79 2.50
C ALA A 175 4.68 -19.28 2.77
N PHE A 176 5.61 -20.16 2.42
CA PHE A 176 5.56 -21.53 2.91
C PHE A 176 6.64 -21.71 3.96
N ILE A 177 6.23 -22.07 5.17
CA ILE A 177 7.14 -22.47 6.24
C ILE A 177 7.70 -23.85 5.88
N ALA A 178 8.61 -23.91 4.92
CA ALA A 178 9.41 -25.09 4.67
C ALA A 178 10.44 -25.19 5.80
N TYR A 179 10.03 -25.73 6.95
CA TYR A 179 10.92 -26.01 8.09
C TYR A 179 12.13 -26.90 7.69
N LYS A 180 12.11 -27.49 6.49
CA LYS A 180 13.28 -28.02 5.79
C LYS A 180 13.15 -27.72 4.29
N ARG A 181 14.18 -27.12 3.65
CA ARG A 181 14.34 -26.99 2.17
C ARG A 181 13.94 -28.26 1.39
N ASN A 182 14.09 -29.42 2.04
CA ASN A 182 13.70 -30.73 1.50
C ASN A 182 12.20 -30.99 1.35
N MET A 183 11.29 -30.17 1.87
CA MET A 183 9.85 -30.37 1.68
C MET A 183 9.33 -29.82 0.34
N MET A 184 9.98 -28.82 -0.23
CA MET A 184 9.59 -28.26 -1.53
C MET A 184 9.61 -29.28 -2.65
N LYS A 185 10.52 -30.28 -2.61
CA LYS A 185 10.59 -31.33 -3.64
C LYS A 185 9.35 -32.23 -3.68
N TYR A 186 8.61 -32.32 -2.56
CA TYR A 186 7.41 -33.14 -2.42
C TYR A 186 6.11 -32.37 -2.70
N LEU A 187 6.16 -31.03 -2.86
CA LEU A 187 4.99 -30.26 -3.27
C LEU A 187 4.65 -30.57 -4.74
N PRO A 188 3.37 -30.75 -5.09
CA PRO A 188 2.97 -30.82 -6.49
C PRO A 188 3.41 -29.57 -7.24
N ASN A 189 3.77 -29.70 -8.53
CA ASN A 189 4.32 -28.59 -9.32
C ASN A 189 3.41 -27.36 -9.36
N LYS A 190 2.08 -27.55 -9.33
CA LYS A 190 1.11 -26.44 -9.23
C LYS A 190 1.32 -25.59 -7.98
N PHE A 191 1.65 -26.20 -6.84
CA PHE A 191 1.90 -25.49 -5.57
C PHE A 191 3.29 -24.88 -5.49
N LYS A 192 4.31 -25.51 -6.10
CA LYS A 192 5.68 -24.94 -6.15
C LYS A 192 5.69 -23.53 -6.76
N SER A 193 4.83 -23.27 -7.75
CA SER A 193 4.71 -21.96 -8.39
C SER A 193 4.13 -20.85 -7.50
N LEU A 194 3.47 -21.20 -6.38
CA LEU A 194 2.82 -20.27 -5.47
C LEU A 194 3.67 -19.95 -4.25
N VAL A 195 4.76 -20.67 -4.01
CA VAL A 195 5.55 -20.58 -2.77
C VAL A 195 6.78 -19.69 -2.92
N SER A 196 7.12 -18.96 -1.87
CA SER A 196 8.34 -18.14 -1.74
C SER A 196 9.05 -18.33 -0.39
N ASN A 197 10.27 -17.80 -0.29
CA ASN A 197 11.05 -17.69 0.97
C ASN A 197 10.67 -16.42 1.76
N HIS A 198 9.40 -16.04 1.78
CA HIS A 198 8.91 -14.80 2.38
C HIS A 198 9.35 -14.64 3.85
N LYS A 199 9.34 -15.69 4.67
CA LYS A 199 9.79 -15.60 6.07
C LYS A 199 11.26 -15.16 6.21
N GLY A 200 12.16 -15.68 5.37
CA GLY A 200 13.55 -15.25 5.38
C GLY A 200 13.72 -13.81 4.90
N PHE A 201 12.95 -13.44 3.88
CA PHE A 201 12.90 -12.09 3.32
C PHE A 201 12.35 -11.05 4.31
N GLU A 202 11.27 -11.37 5.02
CA GLU A 202 10.63 -10.51 6.03
C GLU A 202 11.53 -10.27 7.24
N PHE A 203 12.19 -11.32 7.76
CA PHE A 203 13.20 -11.15 8.82
C PHE A 203 14.33 -10.24 8.36
N TYR A 204 14.82 -10.43 7.14
CA TYR A 204 15.85 -9.58 6.58
C TYR A 204 15.38 -8.13 6.41
N ALA A 205 14.13 -7.91 5.97
CA ALA A 205 13.50 -6.59 5.93
C ALA A 205 13.50 -5.93 7.31
N CYS A 206 13.09 -6.68 8.32
CA CYS A 206 13.02 -6.22 9.70
C CYS A 206 14.40 -5.80 10.23
N ASP A 207 15.46 -6.53 9.87
CA ASP A 207 16.82 -6.25 10.31
C ASP A 207 17.45 -5.01 9.65
N ILE A 208 17.02 -4.64 8.45
CA ILE A 208 17.67 -3.57 7.65
C ILE A 208 16.80 -2.34 7.41
N LYS A 209 15.54 -2.35 7.86
CA LYS A 209 14.56 -1.30 7.53
C LYS A 209 15.05 0.12 7.83
N GLU A 210 15.75 0.31 8.94
CA GLU A 210 16.30 1.61 9.35
C GLU A 210 17.32 2.17 8.34
N LYS A 211 18.07 1.30 7.63
CA LYS A 211 19.02 1.69 6.57
C LYS A 211 18.31 2.41 5.41
N TYR A 212 17.03 2.09 5.19
CA TYR A 212 16.24 2.57 4.06
C TYR A 212 15.17 3.58 4.46
N ALA A 213 15.27 4.16 5.65
CA ALA A 213 14.48 5.33 6.01
C ALA A 213 14.78 6.49 5.06
N ILE A 214 13.73 7.18 4.60
CA ILE A 214 13.84 8.40 3.79
C ILE A 214 13.24 9.58 4.54
N SER A 215 13.78 10.78 4.30
CA SER A 215 13.30 11.99 4.94
C SER A 215 12.24 12.72 4.11
N SER A 216 12.15 12.39 2.83
CA SER A 216 11.31 13.05 1.83
C SER A 216 10.98 12.08 0.69
N ALA A 217 9.81 12.24 0.06
CA ALA A 217 9.51 11.51 -1.17
C ALA A 217 10.48 11.82 -2.30
N LYS A 218 11.15 12.99 -2.27
CA LYS A 218 12.21 13.33 -3.24
C LYS A 218 13.49 12.52 -3.07
N ASP A 219 13.72 11.94 -1.89
CA ASP A 219 14.89 11.08 -1.65
C ASP A 219 14.78 9.74 -2.42
N PHE A 220 13.60 9.43 -2.97
CA PHE A 220 13.35 8.20 -3.73
C PHE A 220 14.24 8.05 -4.96
N CYS A 221 14.59 9.16 -5.62
CA CYS A 221 15.46 9.13 -6.79
C CYS A 221 16.90 8.70 -6.46
N ASN A 222 17.28 8.63 -5.18
CA ASN A 222 18.62 8.25 -4.74
C ASN A 222 18.78 6.75 -4.47
N ILE A 223 17.86 5.90 -4.96
CA ILE A 223 18.02 4.44 -4.89
C ILE A 223 19.25 4.00 -5.70
N ASN A 224 20.09 3.15 -5.11
CA ASN A 224 21.39 2.80 -5.70
C ASN A 224 21.27 2.08 -7.04
N ILE A 225 20.33 1.15 -7.13
CA ILE A 225 20.11 0.32 -8.33
C ILE A 225 19.48 1.08 -9.50
N PHE A 226 18.97 2.30 -9.29
CA PHE A 226 18.34 3.06 -10.36
C PHE A 226 19.39 3.58 -11.34
N GLU A 227 19.08 3.44 -12.63
CA GLU A 227 19.85 4.05 -13.71
C GLU A 227 19.62 5.57 -13.74
N ASN A 228 20.54 6.33 -14.35
CA ASN A 228 20.48 7.80 -14.37
C ASN A 228 19.15 8.36 -14.92
N ASP A 229 18.59 7.71 -15.93
CA ASP A 229 17.32 8.11 -16.54
C ASP A 229 16.13 7.88 -15.59
N GLU A 230 16.15 6.78 -14.83
CA GLU A 230 15.15 6.48 -13.79
C GLU A 230 15.28 7.45 -12.62
N LYS A 231 16.50 7.75 -12.18
CA LYS A 231 16.75 8.79 -11.15
C LYS A 231 16.21 10.15 -11.59
N SER A 232 16.48 10.55 -12.84
CA SER A 232 15.98 11.79 -13.44
C SER A 232 14.44 11.84 -13.49
N TYR A 233 13.81 10.72 -13.84
CA TYR A 233 12.36 10.58 -13.82
C TYR A 233 11.78 10.80 -12.43
N TRP A 234 12.25 10.04 -11.43
CA TRP A 234 11.74 10.10 -10.06
C TRP A 234 12.02 11.45 -9.38
N ASN A 235 13.13 12.10 -9.71
CA ASN A 235 13.45 13.43 -9.19
C ASN A 235 12.37 14.48 -9.59
N LYS A 236 11.83 14.37 -10.81
CA LYS A 236 10.78 15.27 -11.33
C LYS A 236 9.37 14.80 -10.97
N TYR A 237 9.22 13.58 -10.50
CA TYR A 237 7.93 13.00 -10.23
C TYR A 237 7.24 13.73 -9.06
N ASP A 238 5.96 14.05 -9.25
CA ASP A 238 5.12 14.65 -8.22
C ASP A 238 4.27 13.55 -7.59
N PHE A 239 4.81 12.96 -6.52
CA PHE A 239 4.21 11.86 -5.80
C PHE A 239 2.81 12.18 -5.27
N TYR A 240 2.61 13.40 -4.76
CA TYR A 240 1.37 13.78 -4.08
C TYR A 240 0.25 14.18 -5.05
N ASN A 241 0.59 14.71 -6.23
CA ASN A 241 -0.39 15.17 -7.20
C ASN A 241 -0.55 14.23 -8.41
N LYS A 242 0.16 13.11 -8.51
CA LYS A 242 0.12 12.20 -9.67
C LYS A 242 -1.31 11.84 -10.09
N TYR A 243 -2.11 11.38 -9.12
CA TYR A 243 -3.47 10.89 -9.37
C TYR A 243 -4.47 12.03 -9.61
N ARG A 244 -4.08 13.28 -9.39
CA ARG A 244 -5.00 14.42 -9.56
C ARG A 244 -5.46 14.59 -10.99
N TYR A 245 -4.60 14.25 -11.94
CA TYR A 245 -4.89 14.45 -13.36
C TYR A 245 -5.82 13.37 -13.92
N ASP A 246 -5.73 12.16 -13.40
CA ASP A 246 -6.46 11.00 -13.90
C ASP A 246 -7.89 10.91 -13.32
N LEU A 247 -8.16 11.61 -12.21
CA LEU A 247 -9.42 11.51 -11.48
C LEU A 247 -10.33 12.74 -11.57
N LYS A 248 -9.95 13.79 -12.33
CA LYS A 248 -10.61 15.12 -12.40
C LYS A 248 -12.14 15.15 -12.55
N ASN A 249 -12.77 14.07 -12.99
CA ASN A 249 -14.22 13.98 -13.21
C ASN A 249 -14.97 13.18 -12.14
N ASN A 250 -14.27 12.61 -11.14
CA ASN A 250 -14.86 11.79 -10.10
C ASN A 250 -14.74 12.51 -8.75
N ILE A 251 -15.86 12.86 -8.13
CA ILE A 251 -15.87 13.58 -6.85
C ILE A 251 -16.43 12.73 -5.71
N GLY A 252 -16.24 13.18 -4.48
CA GLY A 252 -16.78 12.54 -3.29
C GLY A 252 -16.20 11.13 -3.07
N LYS A 253 -16.97 10.28 -2.39
CA LYS A 253 -16.50 8.92 -2.01
C LYS A 253 -16.15 8.05 -3.22
N ILE A 254 -16.77 8.27 -4.38
CA ILE A 254 -16.44 7.52 -5.60
C ILE A 254 -15.03 7.89 -6.08
N GLY A 255 -14.72 9.18 -6.17
CA GLY A 255 -13.37 9.66 -6.49
C GLY A 255 -12.33 9.12 -5.50
N PHE A 256 -12.61 9.21 -4.21
CA PHE A 256 -11.71 8.69 -3.17
C PHE A 256 -11.47 7.16 -3.28
N ARG A 257 -12.49 6.36 -3.62
CA ARG A 257 -12.32 4.91 -3.88
C ARG A 257 -11.46 4.65 -5.11
N LEU A 258 -11.61 5.45 -6.18
CA LEU A 258 -10.79 5.33 -7.39
C LEU A 258 -9.34 5.73 -7.11
N PHE A 259 -9.10 6.78 -6.32
CA PHE A 259 -7.79 7.13 -5.80
C PHE A 259 -7.16 5.97 -5.03
N CYS A 260 -7.91 5.36 -4.09
CA CYS A 260 -7.44 4.20 -3.35
C CYS A 260 -7.10 3.02 -4.29
N SER A 261 -7.94 2.75 -5.28
CA SER A 261 -7.65 1.69 -6.27
C SER A 261 -6.39 1.99 -7.10
N ALA A 262 -6.17 3.26 -7.45
CA ALA A 262 -5.02 3.68 -8.25
C ALA A 262 -3.70 3.56 -7.47
N ILE A 263 -3.68 3.95 -6.19
CA ILE A 263 -2.50 3.82 -5.33
C ILE A 263 -2.16 2.35 -5.04
N SER A 264 -3.16 1.49 -4.84
CA SER A 264 -2.99 0.03 -4.75
C SER A 264 -2.33 -0.54 -5.99
N ALA A 265 -2.89 -0.24 -7.17
CA ALA A 265 -2.37 -0.75 -8.43
C ALA A 265 -0.93 -0.28 -8.67
N HIS A 266 -0.63 1.00 -8.40
CA HIS A 266 0.72 1.54 -8.52
C HIS A 266 1.70 0.85 -7.56
N SER A 267 1.30 0.61 -6.31
CA SER A 267 2.10 -0.10 -5.31
C SER A 267 2.49 -1.49 -5.79
N CYS A 268 1.51 -2.29 -6.24
CA CYS A 268 1.79 -3.63 -6.74
C CYS A 268 2.59 -3.65 -8.03
N CYS A 269 2.29 -2.76 -8.98
CA CYS A 269 3.03 -2.70 -10.24
C CYS A 269 4.49 -2.30 -9.98
N PHE A 270 4.72 -1.35 -9.07
CA PHE A 270 6.07 -0.97 -8.65
C PHE A 270 6.81 -2.14 -7.98
N ALA A 271 6.18 -2.81 -7.01
CA ALA A 271 6.74 -3.96 -6.31
C ALA A 271 7.10 -5.12 -7.24
N LYS A 272 6.40 -5.23 -8.39
CA LYS A 272 6.65 -6.23 -9.43
C LYS A 272 7.67 -5.78 -10.49
N GLY A 273 8.12 -4.53 -10.46
CA GLY A 273 9.03 -3.96 -11.46
C GLY A 273 8.35 -3.50 -12.76
N MET A 274 7.03 -3.39 -12.79
CA MET A 274 6.23 -3.05 -13.97
C MET A 274 5.88 -1.56 -14.08
N ASP A 275 6.71 -0.68 -13.54
CA ASP A 275 6.36 0.72 -13.35
C ASP A 275 6.23 1.54 -14.66
N ASP A 276 5.68 2.74 -14.46
CA ASP A 276 5.35 3.76 -15.47
C ASP A 276 6.57 4.28 -16.27
N TYR A 277 7.80 4.17 -15.71
CA TYR A 277 9.02 4.62 -16.39
C TYR A 277 9.25 3.86 -17.71
N ASN A 278 8.99 2.55 -17.74
CA ASN A 278 9.12 1.75 -18.96
C ASN A 278 7.99 2.01 -19.98
N MET A 279 6.80 2.41 -19.54
CA MET A 279 5.69 2.76 -20.44
C MET A 279 5.97 4.05 -21.22
N LYS A 280 6.68 5.02 -20.62
CA LYS A 280 7.12 6.25 -21.32
C LYS A 280 8.22 6.02 -22.36
N LYS A 281 8.98 4.92 -22.27
CA LYS A 281 9.99 4.54 -23.28
C LYS A 281 9.33 3.98 -24.55
N ASN A 282 8.14 3.38 -24.43
CA ASN A 282 7.35 2.81 -25.54
C ASN A 282 6.19 3.75 -25.97
N ARG A 283 6.50 4.96 -26.43
CA ARG A 283 5.48 5.93 -26.87
C ARG A 283 4.75 5.48 -28.15
N ASN A 284 3.51 5.01 -28.00
CA ASN A 284 2.44 5.21 -29.00
C ASN A 284 1.03 4.95 -28.45
N ILE A 285 0.72 5.31 -27.19
CA ILE A 285 -0.62 5.07 -26.63
C ILE A 285 -1.11 6.34 -25.93
N SER A 286 -1.86 7.16 -26.68
CA SER A 286 -2.39 8.45 -26.26
C SER A 286 -3.78 8.39 -25.61
N ASN A 287 -4.35 7.21 -25.38
CA ASN A 287 -5.69 7.06 -24.84
C ASN A 287 -5.77 5.87 -23.89
N LEU A 288 -5.61 6.08 -22.59
CA LEU A 288 -5.92 5.03 -21.62
C LEU A 288 -6.55 5.66 -20.37
N THR A 289 -7.85 5.45 -20.27
CA THR A 289 -8.63 5.52 -19.03
C THR A 289 -8.22 4.35 -18.13
N GLY A 290 -7.91 4.66 -16.87
CA GLY A 290 -7.92 3.79 -15.68
C GLY A 290 -7.63 2.29 -15.82
N VAL A 291 -6.63 1.82 -15.07
CA VAL A 291 -6.41 0.41 -14.66
C VAL A 291 -5.89 -0.56 -15.74
N ASN A 292 -6.22 -0.38 -17.03
CA ASN A 292 -5.75 -1.27 -18.10
C ASN A 292 -4.29 -1.06 -18.57
N PHE A 293 -3.54 -0.16 -17.93
CA PHE A 293 -2.17 0.18 -18.34
C PHE A 293 -1.16 -0.97 -18.15
N TYR A 294 -1.37 -1.85 -17.17
CA TYR A 294 -0.29 -2.67 -16.64
C TYR A 294 -0.17 -4.07 -17.27
N ALA A 295 -1.06 -4.45 -18.20
CA ALA A 295 -1.13 -5.83 -18.71
C ALA A 295 -0.17 -6.18 -19.87
N ASN A 296 0.49 -5.20 -20.51
CA ASN A 296 1.05 -5.40 -21.86
C ASN A 296 2.59 -5.47 -21.98
N ASN A 297 3.35 -5.59 -20.89
CA ASN A 297 4.81 -5.75 -21.02
C ASN A 297 5.43 -6.71 -19.97
N PRO A 298 5.38 -8.03 -20.20
CA PRO A 298 5.89 -9.05 -19.26
C PRO A 298 7.43 -9.07 -19.12
N ASN A 299 8.16 -8.35 -19.98
CA ASN A 299 9.63 -8.36 -20.03
C ASN A 299 10.27 -7.13 -19.35
N GLY A 300 9.46 -6.23 -18.79
CA GLY A 300 9.95 -5.03 -18.10
C GLY A 300 10.39 -5.38 -16.69
N TRP A 301 11.70 -5.54 -16.49
CA TRP A 301 12.37 -5.61 -15.19
C TRP A 301 11.80 -6.64 -14.23
N GLU A 302 12.38 -7.84 -14.20
CA GLU A 302 12.02 -8.90 -13.28
C GLU A 302 12.51 -8.63 -11.84
N ARG A 303 12.36 -7.41 -11.30
CA ARG A 303 12.73 -7.05 -9.91
C ARG A 303 12.00 -7.91 -8.89
N TRP A 304 10.87 -8.51 -9.29
CA TRP A 304 10.18 -9.48 -8.47
C TRP A 304 10.98 -10.76 -8.23
N GLN A 305 11.86 -11.14 -9.15
CA GLN A 305 12.76 -12.29 -8.98
C GLN A 305 13.77 -12.07 -7.86
N TRP A 306 14.16 -10.82 -7.59
CA TRP A 306 15.07 -10.52 -6.49
C TRP A 306 14.46 -10.93 -5.15
N ALA A 307 13.19 -10.61 -4.90
CA ALA A 307 12.49 -11.02 -3.69
C ALA A 307 12.32 -12.55 -3.59
N LEU A 308 12.16 -13.23 -4.73
CA LEU A 308 12.03 -14.69 -4.79
C LEU A 308 13.37 -15.44 -4.86
N SER A 309 14.49 -14.73 -4.89
CA SER A 309 15.81 -15.34 -4.89
C SER A 309 16.14 -15.95 -3.52
N ASP A 310 17.19 -16.76 -3.48
CA ASP A 310 17.83 -17.20 -2.23
C ASP A 310 19.07 -16.35 -1.89
N ASN A 311 19.26 -15.21 -2.56
CA ASN A 311 20.43 -14.35 -2.46
C ASN A 311 20.13 -13.09 -1.64
N LYS A 312 20.88 -12.87 -0.56
CA LYS A 312 20.74 -11.67 0.28
C LYS A 312 21.01 -10.38 -0.47
N ASP A 313 21.95 -10.34 -1.41
CA ASP A 313 22.25 -9.14 -2.19
C ASP A 313 21.06 -8.74 -3.08
N ASP A 314 20.32 -9.73 -3.58
CA ASP A 314 19.12 -9.47 -4.37
C ASP A 314 17.96 -9.05 -3.46
N TRP A 315 17.81 -9.65 -2.28
CA TRP A 315 16.88 -9.14 -1.27
C TRP A 315 17.18 -7.69 -0.92
N GLU A 316 18.45 -7.33 -0.75
CA GLU A 316 18.87 -5.97 -0.42
C GLU A 316 18.43 -4.96 -1.49
N LYS A 317 18.64 -5.28 -2.78
CA LYS A 317 18.17 -4.46 -3.91
C LYS A 317 16.66 -4.30 -3.90
N ASN A 318 15.93 -5.38 -3.61
CA ASN A 318 14.47 -5.34 -3.57
C ASN A 318 13.97 -4.50 -2.38
N GLN A 319 14.52 -4.71 -1.19
CA GLN A 319 14.14 -4.00 0.03
C GLN A 319 14.45 -2.50 -0.04
N GLU A 320 15.57 -2.11 -0.65
CA GLU A 320 15.90 -0.70 -0.82
C GLU A 320 14.78 0.06 -1.55
N GLN A 321 14.19 -0.53 -2.60
CA GLN A 321 13.13 0.12 -3.36
C GLN A 321 11.74 -0.02 -2.71
N THR A 322 11.38 -1.22 -2.22
CA THR A 322 10.01 -1.50 -1.73
C THR A 322 9.76 -0.82 -0.40
N LEU A 323 10.73 -0.81 0.53
CA LEU A 323 10.59 -0.11 1.81
C LEU A 323 10.51 1.41 1.61
N LYS A 324 11.32 1.98 0.71
CA LYS A 324 11.24 3.42 0.40
C LYS A 324 9.90 3.77 -0.27
N MET A 325 9.41 2.95 -1.20
CA MET A 325 8.12 3.20 -1.85
C MET A 325 6.97 3.07 -0.84
N ALA A 326 6.97 2.06 0.02
CA ALA A 326 5.93 1.88 1.04
C ALA A 326 5.80 3.12 1.97
N GLN A 327 6.93 3.67 2.44
CA GLN A 327 6.95 4.92 3.21
C GLN A 327 6.26 6.08 2.46
N ILE A 328 6.55 6.20 1.16
CA ILE A 328 5.95 7.23 0.30
C ILE A 328 4.46 6.99 0.09
N GLN A 329 4.03 5.75 -0.12
CA GLN A 329 2.60 5.44 -0.35
C GLN A 329 1.77 5.70 0.91
N VAL A 330 2.29 5.41 2.11
CA VAL A 330 1.67 5.82 3.38
C VAL A 330 1.53 7.35 3.42
N ALA A 331 2.60 8.09 3.12
CA ALA A 331 2.58 9.55 3.12
C ALA A 331 1.55 10.13 2.11
N ILE A 332 1.52 9.59 0.89
CA ILE A 332 0.57 9.99 -0.17
C ILE A 332 -0.87 9.70 0.25
N PHE A 333 -1.13 8.51 0.83
CA PHE A 333 -2.47 8.14 1.26
C PHE A 333 -2.98 9.07 2.36
N ILE A 334 -2.19 9.28 3.42
CA ILE A 334 -2.58 10.17 4.53
C ILE A 334 -2.79 11.60 4.03
N TYR A 335 -1.92 12.11 3.16
CA TYR A 335 -2.09 13.43 2.53
C TYR A 335 -3.45 13.56 1.83
N ASN A 336 -3.76 12.60 0.95
CA ASN A 336 -4.98 12.63 0.15
C ASN A 336 -6.24 12.36 0.98
N PHE A 337 -6.14 11.54 2.03
CA PHE A 337 -7.22 11.35 3.00
C PHE A 337 -7.56 12.67 3.72
N ILE A 338 -6.56 13.37 4.26
CA ILE A 338 -6.81 14.64 4.94
C ILE A 338 -7.32 15.72 3.97
N LEU A 339 -6.80 15.74 2.74
CA LEU A 339 -7.31 16.61 1.69
C LEU A 339 -8.78 16.33 1.37
N PHE A 340 -9.15 15.05 1.24
CA PHE A 340 -10.53 14.62 1.03
C PHE A 340 -11.46 15.11 2.14
N LEU A 341 -11.07 14.89 3.41
CA LEU A 341 -11.86 15.33 4.55
C LEU A 341 -11.98 16.86 4.62
N SER A 342 -10.97 17.58 4.13
CA SER A 342 -10.95 19.03 4.09
C SER A 342 -11.93 19.58 3.06
N ASP A 343 -11.88 19.03 1.84
CA ASP A 343 -12.81 19.35 0.75
C ASP A 343 -13.04 18.13 -0.17
N PRO A 344 -14.19 17.43 -0.01
CA PRO A 344 -14.55 16.26 -0.81
C PRO A 344 -14.74 16.53 -2.32
N ASN A 345 -14.75 17.80 -2.72
CA ASN A 345 -14.87 18.24 -4.11
C ASN A 345 -13.54 18.70 -4.71
N THR A 346 -12.43 18.63 -3.96
CA THR A 346 -11.11 19.02 -4.49
C THR A 346 -10.80 18.18 -5.74
N PRO A 347 -10.67 18.79 -6.93
CA PRO A 347 -10.42 18.05 -8.15
C PRO A 347 -9.08 17.35 -8.09
N GLY A 348 -9.08 16.05 -8.35
CA GLY A 348 -7.88 15.24 -8.26
C GLY A 348 -7.74 14.45 -6.96
N LEU A 349 -8.81 14.45 -6.17
CA LEU A 349 -9.47 13.18 -5.89
C LEU A 349 -10.51 12.89 -6.97
#